data_AF-A0A1A2DGN6-F1
#
_entry.id   AF-A0A1A2DGN6-F1
#
_cell.length_a   1.000
_cell.length_b   1.000
_cell.length_c   1.000
_cell.angle_alpha   90.00
_cell.angle_beta   90.00
_cell.angle_gamma   90.00
#
_symmetry.space_group_name_H-M   'P 1'
#
loop_
_entity.id
_entity.type
_entity.pdbx_description
1 polymer ?
#
loop_
_entity_poly.entity_id
_entity_poly.type
_entity_poly.pdbx_seq_one_letter_code
_entity_poly.pdbx_strand_id
1 'polypeptide(L)'
;MDALDQAHQLVPLDRLTPPDVMNHKKWINRWMYSAERSALMHAKRGQNYLLPHDASSRAELTESLGRLWEYMMNLIEAHFDVRGRRGSLSRHAVEKAATSVLSQIALVVSDDNSEQPVNPEAENVISPDATVVELQSSKPVVDPDDPELWTMLAYREAADLAGLAAIRRFGQTRPDGSGRCDVLSEFVGPLILGSTVVRLEMLYGLRHINPTGPPRVFSS
;
A
#
# COMPACT_ATOMS: atom_id res chain seq x y z
N MET A 1 -36.42 14.99 15.35
CA MET A 1 -35.31 15.51 14.54
C MET A 1 -34.32 14.38 14.40
N ASP A 2 -34.16 13.85 13.19
CA ASP A 2 -33.32 12.69 12.91
C ASP A 2 -31.83 13.05 13.09
N ALA A 3 -30.96 12.08 13.37
CA ALA A 3 -29.52 12.30 13.52
C ALA A 3 -28.90 12.93 12.25
N LEU A 4 -29.41 12.56 11.07
CA LEU A 4 -29.01 13.17 9.80
C LEU A 4 -29.49 14.63 9.66
N ASP A 5 -30.61 15.01 10.29
CA ASP A 5 -31.05 16.41 10.32
C ASP A 5 -30.08 17.26 11.15
N GLN A 6 -29.64 16.73 12.30
CA GLN A 6 -28.70 17.41 13.18
C GLN A 6 -27.31 17.51 12.56
N ALA A 7 -26.82 16.44 11.93
CA ALA A 7 -25.55 16.46 11.22
C ALA A 7 -25.57 17.46 10.04
N HIS A 8 -26.70 17.55 9.32
CA HIS A 8 -26.85 18.50 8.21
C HIS A 8 -26.73 19.97 8.62
N GLN A 9 -27.11 20.30 9.86
CA GLN A 9 -26.98 21.66 10.39
C GLN A 9 -25.51 22.07 10.61
N LEU A 10 -24.63 21.08 10.84
CA LEU A 10 -23.20 21.30 11.05
C LEU A 10 -22.40 21.17 9.75
N VAL A 11 -22.66 20.12 8.98
CA VAL A 11 -22.00 19.83 7.71
C VAL A 11 -23.03 19.36 6.68
N PRO A 12 -23.13 20.04 5.52
CA PRO A 12 -24.02 19.66 4.43
C PRO A 12 -23.88 18.19 4.00
N LEU A 13 -25.00 17.48 3.82
CA LEU A 13 -25.03 16.04 3.54
C LEU A 13 -24.63 15.70 2.10
N ASP A 14 -24.69 16.68 1.19
CA ASP A 14 -24.21 16.57 -0.18
C ASP A 14 -22.70 16.24 -0.25
N ARG A 15 -21.92 16.65 0.76
CA ARG A 15 -20.50 16.29 0.90
C ARG A 15 -20.25 14.81 1.17
N LEU A 16 -21.24 14.08 1.67
CA LEU A 16 -21.11 12.65 1.97
C LEU A 16 -21.54 11.76 0.79
N THR A 17 -22.44 12.24 -0.07
CA THR A 17 -23.03 11.44 -1.15
C THR A 17 -22.40 11.75 -2.52
N PRO A 18 -22.58 10.89 -3.53
CA PRO A 18 -22.22 11.20 -4.91
C PRO A 18 -22.88 12.48 -5.44
N PRO A 19 -22.25 13.19 -6.42
CA PRO A 19 -22.70 14.50 -6.90
C PRO A 19 -24.09 14.52 -7.56
N ASP A 20 -24.57 13.38 -8.05
CA ASP A 20 -25.82 13.21 -8.79
C ASP A 20 -27.02 12.86 -7.88
N VAL A 21 -26.80 12.75 -6.57
CA VAL A 21 -27.84 12.42 -5.60
C VAL A 21 -28.67 13.66 -5.27
N MET A 22 -29.98 13.61 -5.51
CA MET A 22 -30.90 14.71 -5.16
C MET A 22 -31.48 14.59 -3.75
N ASN A 23 -31.63 13.37 -3.22
CA ASN A 23 -32.17 13.12 -1.88
C ASN A 23 -31.13 12.39 -1.02
N HIS A 24 -30.21 13.16 -0.46
CA HIS A 24 -29.06 12.66 0.30
C HIS A 24 -29.48 11.82 1.52
N LYS A 25 -30.48 12.28 2.28
CA LYS A 25 -30.97 11.53 3.46
C LYS A 25 -31.53 10.17 3.09
N LYS A 26 -32.36 10.10 2.04
CA LYS A 26 -32.90 8.84 1.54
C LYS A 26 -31.80 7.93 1.00
N TRP A 27 -30.81 8.50 0.31
CA TRP A 27 -29.66 7.75 -0.22
C TRP A 27 -28.83 7.16 0.92
N ILE A 28 -28.44 7.95 1.92
CA ILE A 28 -27.66 7.50 3.09
C ILE A 28 -28.40 6.40 3.84
N ASN A 29 -29.68 6.62 4.15
CA ASN A 29 -30.50 5.62 4.83
C ASN A 29 -30.62 4.32 4.02
N ARG A 30 -30.75 4.43 2.69
CA ARG A 30 -30.80 3.25 1.83
C ARG A 30 -29.48 2.48 1.86
N TRP A 31 -28.37 3.15 1.60
CA TRP A 31 -27.09 2.48 1.36
C TRP A 31 -26.37 2.10 2.65
N MET A 32 -26.24 3.02 3.61
CA MET A 32 -25.52 2.75 4.87
C MET A 32 -26.35 1.97 5.89
N TYR A 33 -27.67 2.20 5.96
CA TYR A 33 -28.51 1.66 7.03
C TYR A 33 -29.46 0.53 6.62
N SER A 34 -29.92 0.47 5.36
CA SER A 34 -30.87 -0.56 4.90
C SER A 34 -30.19 -1.68 4.10
N ALA A 35 -29.30 -1.35 3.16
CA ALA A 35 -28.65 -2.31 2.27
C ALA A 35 -27.34 -2.87 2.89
N GLU A 36 -26.54 -2.06 3.57
CA GLU A 36 -25.26 -2.50 4.15
C GLU A 36 -25.37 -3.12 5.55
N ARG A 37 -26.47 -2.88 6.28
CA ARG A 37 -26.72 -3.60 7.55
C ARG A 37 -26.88 -5.10 7.33
N SER A 38 -27.31 -5.52 6.13
CA SER A 38 -27.25 -6.91 5.66
C SER A 38 -25.85 -7.35 5.23
N ALA A 39 -25.00 -6.46 4.70
CA ALA A 39 -23.64 -6.78 4.27
C ALA A 39 -22.66 -6.98 5.44
N LEU A 40 -22.82 -6.25 6.56
CA LEU A 40 -22.07 -6.52 7.81
C LEU A 40 -22.59 -7.75 8.56
N MET A 41 -23.88 -8.10 8.40
CA MET A 41 -24.50 -9.25 9.09
C MET A 41 -24.45 -10.57 8.29
N HIS A 42 -24.15 -10.55 6.99
CA HIS A 42 -24.13 -11.73 6.13
C HIS A 42 -22.80 -11.91 5.38
N ALA A 43 -21.72 -12.15 6.14
CA ALA A 43 -20.54 -12.87 5.64
C ALA A 43 -20.86 -14.36 5.30
N LYS A 44 -22.02 -14.64 4.68
CA LYS A 44 -22.46 -15.97 4.27
C LYS A 44 -22.73 -15.98 2.75
N ARG A 45 -21.78 -16.59 2.04
CA ARG A 45 -21.87 -17.34 0.77
C ARG A 45 -22.94 -16.89 -0.24
N GLY A 46 -22.47 -16.37 -1.38
CA GLY A 46 -23.23 -16.39 -2.64
C GLY A 46 -23.64 -15.04 -3.21
N GLN A 47 -23.35 -13.92 -2.52
CA GLN A 47 -23.44 -12.60 -3.11
C GLN A 47 -22.04 -12.10 -3.46
N ASN A 48 -21.89 -11.56 -4.67
CA ASN A 48 -20.70 -10.82 -5.09
C ASN A 48 -20.52 -9.66 -4.11
N TYR A 49 -19.69 -9.88 -3.10
CA TYR A 49 -19.28 -8.81 -2.20
C TYR A 49 -18.68 -7.70 -3.06
N LEU A 50 -18.99 -6.46 -2.69
CA LEU A 50 -18.33 -5.22 -3.13
C LEU A 50 -16.90 -5.13 -2.58
N LEU A 51 -16.21 -6.27 -2.46
CA LEU A 51 -14.76 -6.25 -2.47
C LEU A 51 -14.37 -5.88 -3.90
N PRO A 52 -13.57 -4.85 -4.08
CA PRO A 52 -13.32 -4.35 -5.41
C PRO A 52 -12.47 -5.36 -6.19
N HIS A 53 -13.11 -6.03 -7.15
CA HIS A 53 -12.53 -7.11 -7.96
C HIS A 53 -11.63 -6.57 -9.08
N ASP A 54 -11.81 -5.30 -9.44
CA ASP A 54 -11.08 -4.62 -10.52
C ASP A 54 -10.65 -3.20 -10.12
N ALA A 55 -9.83 -2.56 -10.97
CA ALA A 55 -9.30 -1.24 -10.70
C ALA A 55 -10.39 -0.16 -10.57
N SER A 56 -11.46 -0.25 -11.37
CA SER A 56 -12.59 0.69 -11.33
C SER A 56 -13.35 0.62 -10.01
N SER A 57 -13.73 -0.59 -9.58
CA SER A 57 -14.42 -0.81 -8.31
C SER A 57 -13.54 -0.43 -7.12
N ARG A 58 -12.22 -0.59 -7.21
CA ARG A 58 -11.27 -0.11 -6.20
C ARG A 58 -11.30 1.41 -6.10
N ALA A 59 -11.29 2.11 -7.24
CA ALA A 59 -11.33 3.56 -7.28
C ALA A 59 -12.63 4.11 -6.68
N GLU A 60 -13.79 3.54 -7.05
CA GLU A 60 -15.10 3.95 -6.52
C GLU A 60 -15.20 3.76 -5.00
N LEU A 61 -14.69 2.62 -4.48
CA LEU A 61 -14.68 2.36 -3.04
C LEU A 61 -13.76 3.33 -2.29
N THR A 62 -12.55 3.56 -2.80
CA THR A 62 -11.61 4.53 -2.24
C THR A 62 -12.19 5.94 -2.22
N GLU A 63 -12.88 6.35 -3.28
CA GLU A 63 -13.55 7.65 -3.36
C GLU A 63 -14.70 7.75 -2.34
N SER A 64 -15.52 6.70 -2.22
CA SER A 64 -16.63 6.63 -1.26
C SER A 64 -16.13 6.74 0.19
N LEU A 65 -15.09 5.99 0.55
CA LEU A 65 -14.47 6.09 1.87
C LEU A 65 -13.78 7.44 2.09
N GLY A 66 -13.19 8.02 1.04
CA GLY A 66 -12.62 9.36 1.08
C GLY A 66 -13.66 10.41 1.47
N ARG A 67 -14.83 10.40 0.81
CA ARG A 67 -15.96 11.27 1.17
C ARG A 67 -16.45 11.05 2.60
N LEU A 68 -16.59 9.79 3.03
CA LEU A 68 -17.00 9.48 4.40
C LEU A 68 -16.01 10.01 5.43
N TRP A 69 -14.71 9.79 5.21
CA TRP A 69 -13.65 10.30 6.06
C TRP A 69 -13.68 11.83 6.16
N GLU A 70 -13.73 12.52 5.02
CA GLU A 70 -13.78 13.99 4.99
C GLU A 70 -15.05 14.53 5.68
N TYR A 71 -16.20 13.90 5.44
CA TYR A 71 -17.44 14.27 6.10
C TYR A 71 -17.34 14.13 7.63
N MET A 72 -16.85 12.99 8.11
CA MET A 72 -16.67 12.73 9.54
C MET A 72 -15.69 13.71 10.18
N MET A 73 -14.55 13.98 9.53
CA MET A 73 -13.59 14.97 10.02
C MET A 73 -14.20 16.37 10.11
N ASN A 74 -14.90 16.82 9.06
CA ASN A 74 -15.57 18.12 9.08
C ASN A 74 -16.66 18.18 10.16
N LEU A 75 -17.37 17.07 10.40
CA LEU A 75 -18.42 17.00 11.42
C LEU A 75 -17.84 17.09 12.83
N ILE A 76 -16.73 16.39 13.11
CA ILE A 76 -16.01 16.47 14.38
C ILE A 76 -15.46 17.89 14.59
N GLU A 77 -14.83 18.47 13.58
CA GLU A 77 -14.30 19.85 13.63
C GLU A 77 -15.42 20.86 13.94
N ALA A 78 -16.56 20.76 13.25
CA ALA A 78 -17.71 21.65 13.46
C ALA A 78 -18.42 21.43 14.80
N HIS A 79 -18.50 20.20 15.29
CA HIS A 79 -19.19 19.88 16.54
C HIS A 79 -18.38 20.28 17.78
N PHE A 80 -17.06 20.06 17.76
CA PHE A 80 -16.18 20.33 18.89
C PHE A 80 -15.44 21.68 18.81
N ASP A 81 -15.65 22.44 17.73
CA ASP A 81 -14.93 23.69 17.43
C ASP A 81 -13.39 23.52 17.48
N VAL A 82 -12.92 22.41 16.91
CA VAL A 82 -11.51 22.06 16.82
C VAL A 82 -11.08 22.00 15.35
N ARG A 83 -9.77 22.06 15.10
CA ARG A 83 -9.21 21.72 13.79
C ARG A 83 -8.40 20.44 13.88
N GLY A 84 -8.70 19.48 13.02
CA GLY A 84 -7.90 18.29 12.87
C GLY A 84 -6.49 18.65 12.38
N ARG A 85 -5.48 17.93 12.87
CA ARG A 85 -4.11 18.08 12.36
C ARG A 85 -4.07 17.54 10.93
N ARG A 86 -4.19 18.42 9.95
CA ARG A 86 -4.02 18.08 8.54
C ARG A 86 -2.55 18.26 8.19
N GLY A 87 -1.77 17.20 8.29
CA GLY A 87 -0.41 17.18 7.75
C GLY A 87 -0.48 16.86 6.27
N SER A 88 0.34 17.48 5.43
CA SER A 88 0.59 16.98 4.08
C SER A 88 1.99 17.37 3.67
N LEU A 89 2.74 16.43 3.11
CA LEU A 89 3.91 16.77 2.31
C LEU A 89 3.44 17.25 0.95
N SER A 90 4.11 18.28 0.40
CA SER A 90 3.89 18.65 -0.99
C SER A 90 4.35 17.51 -1.90
N ARG A 91 3.76 17.39 -3.09
CA ARG A 91 4.18 16.38 -4.08
C ARG A 91 5.69 16.44 -4.37
N HIS A 92 6.26 17.64 -4.42
CA HIS A 92 7.69 17.85 -4.58
C HIS A 92 8.52 17.32 -3.39
N ALA A 93 8.02 17.45 -2.16
CA ALA A 93 8.68 16.91 -0.98
C ALA A 93 8.61 15.37 -0.97
N VAL A 94 7.47 14.79 -1.36
CA VAL A 94 7.31 13.33 -1.51
C VAL A 94 8.27 12.79 -2.59
N GLU A 95 8.33 13.44 -3.76
CA GLU A 95 9.24 13.08 -4.85
C GLU A 95 10.71 13.10 -4.40
N LYS A 96 11.14 14.17 -3.73
CA LYS A 96 12.51 14.26 -3.22
C LYS A 96 12.81 13.18 -2.19
N ALA A 97 11.89 12.93 -1.26
CA ALA A 97 12.05 11.89 -0.25
C ALA A 97 12.14 10.49 -0.90
N ALA A 98 11.21 10.18 -1.81
CA ALA A 98 11.17 8.88 -2.47
C ALA A 98 12.38 8.63 -3.34
N THR A 99 12.79 9.61 -4.15
CA THR A 99 13.99 9.50 -4.98
C THR A 99 15.24 9.33 -4.11
N SER A 100 15.34 10.08 -3.00
CA SER A 100 16.48 9.99 -2.07
C SER A 100 16.58 8.63 -1.40
N VAL A 101 15.46 8.09 -0.89
CA VAL A 101 15.43 6.80 -0.20
C VAL A 101 15.71 5.65 -1.19
N LEU A 102 14.98 5.62 -2.31
CA LEU A 102 15.10 4.52 -3.27
C LEU A 102 16.48 4.48 -3.95
N SER A 103 17.16 5.62 -4.09
CA SER A 103 18.52 5.65 -4.66
C SER A 103 19.62 5.21 -3.69
N GLN A 104 19.32 5.05 -2.39
CA GLN A 104 20.29 4.63 -1.37
C GLN A 104 20.26 3.13 -1.09
N ILE A 105 19.28 2.42 -1.62
CA ILE A 105 19.12 0.98 -1.44
C ILE A 105 19.52 0.27 -2.73
N ALA A 106 20.21 -0.87 -2.58
CA ALA A 106 20.39 -1.83 -3.65
C ALA A 106 19.54 -3.05 -3.32
N LEU A 107 18.75 -3.50 -4.29
CA LEU A 107 17.99 -4.73 -4.15
C LEU A 107 18.91 -5.94 -4.30
N VAL A 108 18.71 -6.96 -3.47
CA VAL A 108 19.59 -8.13 -3.42
C VAL A 108 18.82 -9.44 -3.40
N VAL A 109 19.49 -10.50 -3.82
CA VAL A 109 19.07 -11.89 -3.63
C VAL A 109 20.16 -12.68 -2.94
N SER A 110 19.79 -13.68 -2.13
CA SER A 110 20.77 -14.52 -1.45
C SER A 110 20.35 -15.99 -1.37
N ASP A 111 21.34 -16.84 -1.13
CA ASP A 111 21.18 -18.27 -0.81
C ASP A 111 20.96 -18.53 0.69
N ASP A 112 20.66 -17.49 1.47
CA ASP A 112 20.49 -17.57 2.92
C ASP A 112 19.40 -18.59 3.30
N ASN A 113 19.84 -19.65 3.97
CA ASN A 113 19.00 -20.76 4.42
C ASN A 113 18.71 -20.70 5.92
N SER A 114 18.78 -19.52 6.54
CA SER A 114 18.30 -19.31 7.90
C SER A 114 16.89 -19.89 8.06
N GLU A 115 16.70 -20.76 9.06
CA GLU A 115 15.41 -21.43 9.32
C GLU A 115 14.35 -20.48 9.91
N GLN A 116 14.76 -19.28 10.27
CA GLN A 116 13.89 -18.28 10.86
C GLN A 116 13.02 -17.65 9.77
N PRO A 117 11.68 -17.74 9.87
CA PRO A 117 10.80 -17.06 8.92
C PRO A 117 10.95 -15.55 9.03
N VAL A 118 10.55 -14.83 7.99
CA VAL A 118 10.53 -13.36 8.02
C VAL A 118 9.52 -12.91 9.08
N ASN A 119 9.99 -12.21 10.11
CA ASN A 119 9.16 -11.66 11.17
C ASN A 119 9.02 -10.14 11.02
N PRO A 120 7.82 -9.59 10.76
CA PRO A 120 7.60 -8.15 10.61
C PRO A 120 8.02 -7.31 11.83
N GLU A 121 8.10 -7.90 13.01
CA GLU A 121 8.45 -7.21 14.27
C GLU A 121 9.93 -7.33 14.65
N ALA A 122 10.74 -8.06 13.87
CA ALA A 122 12.15 -8.29 14.16
C ALA A 122 13.07 -7.74 13.07
N GLU A 123 14.36 -7.62 13.39
CA GLU A 123 15.39 -7.39 12.37
C GLU A 123 15.62 -8.67 11.57
N ASN A 124 15.06 -8.74 10.35
CA ASN A 124 15.27 -9.84 9.42
C ASN A 124 16.54 -9.61 8.62
N VAL A 125 17.69 -9.98 9.17
CA VAL A 125 18.99 -9.75 8.52
C VAL A 125 19.42 -10.98 7.73
N ILE A 126 19.89 -10.76 6.51
CA ILE A 126 20.53 -11.82 5.72
C ILE A 126 21.81 -12.26 6.43
N SER A 127 21.98 -13.57 6.61
CA SER A 127 23.17 -14.15 7.26
C SER A 127 24.47 -13.63 6.62
N PRO A 128 25.49 -13.24 7.42
CA PRO A 128 26.77 -12.79 6.88
C PRO A 128 27.54 -13.90 6.14
N ASP A 129 27.20 -15.16 6.40
CA ASP A 129 27.80 -16.32 5.74
C ASP A 129 27.11 -16.67 4.41
N ALA A 130 25.99 -16.00 4.09
CA ALA A 130 25.27 -16.22 2.84
C ALA A 130 25.94 -15.48 1.67
N THR A 131 25.84 -16.07 0.49
CA THR A 131 26.20 -15.42 -0.76
C THR A 131 25.11 -14.40 -1.10
N VAL A 132 25.49 -13.13 -1.17
CA VAL A 132 24.59 -12.05 -1.57
C VAL A 132 24.96 -11.55 -2.96
N VAL A 133 23.92 -11.38 -3.77
CA VAL A 133 24.04 -10.82 -5.10
C VAL A 133 23.19 -9.56 -5.21
N GLU A 134 23.85 -8.44 -5.49
CA GLU A 134 23.19 -7.18 -5.81
C GLU A 134 22.63 -7.18 -7.24
N LEU A 135 21.43 -6.64 -7.38
CA LEU A 135 20.71 -6.43 -8.63
C LEU A 135 20.97 -5.00 -9.15
N GLN A 136 21.02 -4.86 -10.47
CA GLN A 136 21.11 -3.55 -11.11
C GLN A 136 19.75 -2.84 -11.04
N SER A 137 19.72 -1.68 -10.37
CA SER A 137 18.48 -0.93 -10.15
C SER A 137 18.25 0.14 -11.23
N SER A 138 16.99 0.29 -11.66
CA SER A 138 16.54 1.39 -12.50
C SER A 138 16.48 2.69 -11.69
N LYS A 139 16.23 3.81 -12.39
CA LYS A 139 15.85 5.04 -11.70
C LYS A 139 14.47 4.84 -11.05
N PRO A 140 14.22 5.44 -9.86
CA PRO A 140 12.89 5.52 -9.29
C PRO A 140 11.93 6.25 -10.22
N VAL A 141 10.72 5.72 -10.36
CA VAL A 141 9.64 6.32 -11.16
C VAL A 141 8.35 6.35 -10.36
N VAL A 142 7.54 7.39 -10.57
CA VAL A 142 6.18 7.42 -10.02
C VAL A 142 5.32 6.39 -10.74
N ASP A 143 4.48 5.68 -9.99
CA ASP A 143 3.50 4.77 -10.57
C ASP A 143 2.48 5.58 -11.40
N PRO A 144 2.17 5.17 -12.63
CA PRO A 144 1.27 5.92 -13.51
C PRO A 144 -0.16 5.99 -12.96
N ASP A 145 -0.58 4.98 -12.19
CA ASP A 145 -1.93 4.87 -11.64
C ASP A 145 -1.99 5.42 -10.20
N ASP A 146 -0.84 5.65 -9.56
CA ASP A 146 -0.75 6.11 -8.17
C ASP A 146 0.37 7.13 -7.91
N PRO A 147 0.06 8.44 -7.87
CA PRO A 147 1.04 9.50 -7.65
C PRO A 147 1.77 9.47 -6.29
N GLU A 148 1.28 8.70 -5.32
CA GLU A 148 1.88 8.56 -3.98
C GLU A 148 2.78 7.32 -3.89
N LEU A 149 2.79 6.47 -4.93
CA LEU A 149 3.63 5.29 -5.04
C LEU A 149 4.79 5.57 -6.00
N TRP A 150 6.00 5.29 -5.52
CA TRP A 150 7.23 5.33 -6.30
C TRP A 150 7.79 3.93 -6.38
N THR A 151 8.19 3.51 -7.56
CA THR A 151 8.71 2.17 -7.81
C THR A 151 10.11 2.22 -8.40
N MET A 152 10.85 1.13 -8.19
CA MET A 152 12.16 0.90 -8.76
C MET A 152 12.23 -0.57 -9.18
N LEU A 153 12.59 -0.81 -10.44
CA LEU A 153 12.82 -2.14 -10.96
C LEU A 153 14.31 -2.46 -10.80
N ALA A 154 14.65 -3.55 -10.14
CA ALA A 154 16.00 -4.09 -10.18
C ALA A 154 16.04 -5.41 -10.94
N TYR A 155 17.14 -5.67 -11.62
CA TYR A 155 17.29 -6.88 -12.41
C TYR A 155 18.72 -7.39 -12.42
N ARG A 156 18.86 -8.66 -12.79
CA ARG A 156 20.15 -9.25 -13.15
C ARG A 156 19.92 -10.34 -14.19
N GLU A 157 20.86 -10.50 -15.10
CA GLU A 157 20.83 -11.62 -16.04
C GLU A 157 21.08 -12.93 -15.26
N ALA A 158 20.40 -14.00 -15.65
CA ALA A 158 20.47 -15.28 -14.94
C ALA A 158 21.88 -15.88 -14.96
N ALA A 159 22.65 -15.60 -16.02
CA ALA A 159 24.05 -16.02 -16.12
C ALA A 159 24.92 -15.43 -14.98
N ASP A 160 24.64 -14.20 -14.57
CA ASP A 160 25.36 -13.55 -13.47
C ASP A 160 24.95 -14.12 -12.11
N LEU A 161 23.78 -14.78 -12.03
CA LEU A 161 23.29 -15.43 -10.81
C LEU A 161 23.83 -16.86 -10.63
N ALA A 162 24.68 -17.35 -11.52
CA ALA A 162 25.19 -18.72 -11.49
C ALA A 162 25.99 -19.08 -10.22
N GLY A 163 26.49 -18.08 -9.49
CA GLY A 163 27.12 -18.27 -8.18
C GLY A 163 26.15 -18.70 -7.08
N LEU A 164 24.85 -18.52 -7.28
CA LEU A 164 23.80 -18.96 -6.36
C LEU A 164 23.23 -20.29 -6.86
N ALA A 165 23.45 -21.37 -6.11
CA ALA A 165 22.83 -22.66 -6.41
C ALA A 165 21.29 -22.60 -6.27
N ALA A 166 20.81 -21.74 -5.37
CA ALA A 166 19.40 -21.46 -5.15
C ALA A 166 19.24 -20.06 -4.56
N ILE A 167 18.18 -19.36 -4.96
CA ILE A 167 17.74 -18.11 -4.33
C ILE A 167 16.72 -18.46 -3.27
N ARG A 168 16.92 -17.99 -2.04
CA ARG A 168 16.03 -18.26 -0.91
C ARG A 168 15.44 -16.99 -0.32
N ARG A 169 16.21 -15.89 -0.32
CA ARG A 169 15.79 -14.60 0.23
C ARG A 169 15.91 -13.50 -0.81
N PHE A 170 14.97 -12.58 -0.74
CA PHE A 170 14.96 -11.32 -1.46
C PHE A 170 15.07 -10.20 -0.44
N GLY A 171 15.90 -9.22 -0.72
CA GLY A 171 16.25 -8.22 0.27
C GLY A 171 16.70 -6.91 -0.33
N GLN A 172 17.23 -6.06 0.56
CA GLN A 172 17.88 -4.82 0.20
C GLN A 172 19.09 -4.56 1.09
N THR A 173 20.03 -3.77 0.61
CA THR A 173 21.11 -3.22 1.45
C THR A 173 20.55 -2.20 2.43
N ARG A 174 21.15 -2.12 3.62
CA ARG A 174 20.87 -1.04 4.57
C ARG A 174 21.48 0.27 4.07
N PRO A 175 20.74 1.40 4.15
CA PRO A 175 21.26 2.71 3.76
C PRO A 175 22.27 3.29 4.77
N ASP A 176 22.67 2.54 5.80
CA ASP A 176 23.58 2.97 6.88
C ASP A 176 25.06 2.78 6.55
N GLY A 177 25.39 2.22 5.38
CA GLY A 177 26.76 1.96 4.95
C GLY A 177 27.43 0.78 5.65
N SER A 178 26.70 0.01 6.47
CA SER A 178 27.24 -1.18 7.15
C SER A 178 27.52 -2.36 6.21
N GLY A 179 26.98 -2.32 4.98
CA GLY A 179 26.99 -3.44 4.05
C GLY A 179 26.07 -4.60 4.44
N ARG A 180 25.31 -4.46 5.55
CA ARG A 180 24.32 -5.47 5.95
C ARG A 180 23.11 -5.39 5.02
N CYS A 181 22.49 -6.55 4.81
CA CYS A 181 21.29 -6.67 3.99
C CYS A 181 20.13 -7.17 4.85
N ASP A 182 18.94 -6.60 4.63
CA ASP A 182 17.71 -7.04 5.26
C ASP A 182 16.86 -7.85 4.27
N VAL A 183 16.17 -8.87 4.80
CA VAL A 183 15.20 -9.68 4.07
C VAL A 183 13.88 -8.93 3.97
N LEU A 184 13.40 -8.76 2.74
CA LEU A 184 12.10 -8.18 2.41
C LEU A 184 11.04 -9.25 2.15
N SER A 185 11.45 -10.36 1.53
CA SER A 185 10.55 -11.47 1.19
C SER A 185 11.32 -12.79 1.14
N GLU A 186 10.61 -13.87 1.41
CA GLU A 186 11.09 -15.24 1.26
C GLU A 186 10.19 -16.04 0.31
N PHE A 187 10.74 -17.08 -0.30
CA PHE A 187 9.93 -18.13 -0.91
C PHE A 187 9.77 -19.29 0.06
N VAL A 188 8.63 -19.98 -0.05
CA VAL A 188 8.47 -21.30 0.57
C VAL A 188 9.32 -22.29 -0.26
N GLY A 189 10.57 -22.45 0.16
CA GLY A 189 11.56 -23.27 -0.53
C GLY A 189 12.50 -22.48 -1.46
N PRO A 190 13.52 -23.15 -2.03
CA PRO A 190 14.48 -22.50 -2.92
C PRO A 190 13.90 -22.23 -4.31
N LEU A 191 14.16 -21.04 -4.84
CA LEU A 191 14.02 -20.73 -6.26
C LEU A 191 15.30 -21.13 -7.00
N ILE A 192 15.20 -22.14 -7.87
CA ILE A 192 16.30 -22.58 -8.72
C ILE A 192 16.06 -22.01 -10.12
N LEU A 193 16.99 -21.18 -10.59
CA LEU A 193 16.95 -20.62 -11.93
C LEU A 193 17.43 -21.71 -12.90
N GLY A 194 16.49 -22.45 -13.47
CA GLY A 194 16.79 -23.43 -14.52
C GLY A 194 17.41 -22.76 -15.76
N SER A 195 17.74 -23.55 -16.79
CA SER A 195 18.42 -23.05 -17.99
C SER A 195 17.58 -22.15 -18.90
N THR A 196 16.27 -22.07 -18.68
CA THR A 196 15.35 -21.28 -19.50
C THR A 196 15.14 -19.86 -18.98
N VAL A 197 15.48 -19.59 -17.72
CA VAL A 197 15.38 -18.24 -17.17
C VAL A 197 16.56 -17.43 -17.68
N VAL A 198 16.27 -16.33 -18.36
CA VAL A 198 17.31 -15.43 -18.89
C VAL A 198 17.61 -14.27 -17.95
N ARG A 199 16.63 -13.86 -17.14
CA ARG A 199 16.72 -12.67 -16.30
C ARG A 199 15.80 -12.80 -15.09
N LEU A 200 16.29 -12.31 -13.96
CA LEU A 200 15.51 -12.13 -12.74
C LEU A 200 15.19 -10.64 -12.58
N GLU A 201 13.96 -10.33 -12.21
CA GLU A 201 13.51 -8.97 -11.94
C GLU A 201 12.82 -8.88 -10.59
N MET A 202 13.00 -7.76 -9.91
CA MET A 202 12.35 -7.45 -8.65
C MET A 202 11.86 -6.01 -8.68
N LEU A 203 10.56 -5.82 -8.44
CA LEU A 203 9.93 -4.51 -8.34
C LEU A 203 9.79 -4.15 -6.86
N TYR A 204 10.37 -3.02 -6.45
CA TYR A 204 10.24 -2.50 -5.10
C TYR A 204 9.52 -1.16 -5.11
N GLY A 205 8.66 -0.93 -4.11
CA GLY A 205 7.81 0.25 -4.03
C GLY A 205 7.92 0.96 -2.70
N LEU A 206 8.04 2.28 -2.74
CA LEU A 206 7.88 3.17 -1.59
C LEU A 206 6.60 3.98 -1.77
N ARG A 207 5.70 3.89 -0.79
CA ARG A 207 4.44 4.62 -0.79
C ARG A 207 4.44 5.67 0.33
N HIS A 208 4.13 6.91 -0.03
CA HIS A 208 3.82 7.92 0.97
C HIS A 208 2.39 7.70 1.49
N ILE A 209 2.27 7.52 2.81
CA ILE A 209 0.98 7.41 3.50
C ILE A 209 0.87 8.58 4.46
N ASN A 210 -0.20 9.36 4.29
CA ASN A 210 -0.56 10.39 5.25
C ASN A 210 -1.48 9.78 6.32
N PRO A 211 -1.02 9.59 7.57
CA PRO A 211 -1.82 8.98 8.62
C PRO A 211 -3.03 9.82 9.05
N THR A 212 -3.08 11.09 8.64
CA THR A 212 -4.18 12.02 8.90
C THR A 212 -5.11 12.20 7.68
N GLY A 213 -4.80 11.54 6.58
CA GLY A 213 -5.59 11.55 5.35
C GLY A 213 -6.64 10.44 5.30
N PRO A 214 -7.54 10.46 4.32
CA PRO A 214 -8.49 9.37 4.11
C PRO A 214 -7.76 8.05 3.84
N PRO A 215 -8.34 6.90 4.23
CA PRO A 215 -7.79 5.60 3.88
C PRO A 215 -7.77 5.44 2.35
N ARG A 216 -6.59 5.16 1.78
CA ARG A 216 -6.39 5.06 0.32
C ARG A 216 -6.07 3.65 -0.19
N VAL A 217 -5.84 2.69 0.71
CA VAL A 217 -5.50 1.31 0.36
C VAL A 217 -6.17 0.35 1.34
N PHE A 218 -6.67 -0.76 0.81
CA PHE A 218 -7.02 -1.95 1.57
C PHE A 218 -5.86 -2.94 1.42
N SER A 219 -5.33 -3.44 2.53
CA SER A 219 -4.35 -4.53 2.49
C SER A 219 -4.97 -5.72 1.76
N SER A 220 -4.34 -6.16 0.68
CA SER A 220 -4.56 -7.47 0.07
C SER A 220 -4.05 -8.57 0.99
#